data_AF-A0A819NHE9-F1
#
_entry.id   AF-A0A819NHE9-F1
#
_cell.length_a   1.000
_cell.length_b   1.000
_cell.length_c   1.000
_cell.angle_alpha   90.00
_cell.angle_beta   90.00
_cell.angle_gamma   90.00
#
_symmetry.space_group_name_H-M   'P 1'
#
loop_
_entity.id
_entity.type
_entity.pdbx_description
1 polymer ?
#
loop_
_entity_poly.entity_id
_entity_poly.type
_entity_poly.pdbx_seq_one_letter_code
_entity_poly.pdbx_strand_id
1 'polypeptide(L)' 'TRRVLNVFEKNPIDERSLNYDEYYSFNICAASYVPHLSTRRVLNVCEKNPIDERPLNYDEYNPFNICAASYVPHLS' A
#
# COMPACT_ATOMS: atom_id res chain seq x y z
N THR A 1 -13.35 -11.75 -3.75
CA THR A 1 -13.80 -10.46 -3.19
C THR A 1 -15.09 -10.59 -2.37
N ARG A 2 -16.25 -11.01 -2.90
CA ARG A 2 -17.49 -11.21 -2.08
C ARG A 2 -17.40 -12.27 -0.98
N ARG A 3 -16.61 -13.33 -1.17
CA ARG A 3 -16.50 -14.43 -0.19
C ARG A 3 -15.82 -14.03 1.12
N VAL A 4 -14.91 -13.06 1.12
CA VAL A 4 -14.12 -12.70 2.31
C VAL A 4 -14.86 -11.70 3.19
N LEU A 5 -15.58 -10.74 2.60
CA LEU A 5 -16.50 -9.87 3.34
C LEU A 5 -17.58 -10.68 4.08
N ASN A 6 -18.11 -11.72 3.42
CA ASN A 6 -19.06 -12.65 4.04
C ASN A 6 -18.49 -13.44 5.24
N VAL A 7 -17.16 -13.61 5.36
CA VAL A 7 -16.56 -14.33 6.50
C VAL A 7 -16.56 -13.45 7.75
N PHE A 8 -16.21 -12.16 7.60
CA PHE A 8 -16.21 -11.20 8.69
C PHE A 8 -17.63 -10.78 9.11
N GLU A 9 -18.58 -10.67 8.17
CA GLU A 9 -19.99 -10.40 8.49
C GLU A 9 -20.67 -11.57 9.22
N LYS A 10 -20.29 -12.81 8.91
CA LYS A 10 -20.91 -14.02 9.50
C LYS A 10 -20.23 -14.51 10.78
N ASN A 11 -19.02 -14.04 11.07
CA ASN A 11 -18.28 -14.37 12.29
C ASN A 11 -17.71 -13.06 12.87
N PRO A 12 -18.53 -12.26 13.56
CA PRO A 12 -18.02 -11.09 14.25
C PRO A 12 -16.98 -11.54 15.27
N ILE A 13 -15.74 -11.12 15.08
CA ILE A 13 -14.69 -11.33 16.06
C ILE A 13 -14.94 -10.31 17.17
N ASP A 14 -15.14 -10.78 18.40
CA ASP A 14 -15.19 -9.90 19.57
C ASP A 14 -13.78 -9.35 19.80
N GLU A 15 -13.52 -8.12 19.37
CA GLU A 15 -12.23 -7.45 19.52
C GLU A 15 -11.73 -7.44 20.98
N ARG A 16 -12.63 -7.55 21.97
CA ARG A 16 -12.27 -7.61 23.40
C ARG A 16 -11.71 -8.95 23.84
N SER A 17 -11.84 -9.98 23.01
CA SER A 17 -11.29 -11.31 23.24
C SER A 17 -9.91 -11.53 22.60
N LEU A 18 -9.46 -10.59 21.76
CA LEU A 18 -8.17 -10.65 21.10
C LEU A 18 -7.06 -10.16 22.02
N ASN A 19 -5.91 -10.83 21.97
CA ASN A 19 -4.69 -10.28 22.54
C ASN A 19 -4.10 -9.19 21.63
N TYR A 20 -3.09 -8.45 22.12
CA TYR A 20 -2.50 -7.33 21.41
C TYR A 20 -1.94 -7.71 20.03
N ASP A 21 -1.29 -8.87 19.93
CA ASP A 21 -0.67 -9.35 18.69
C ASP A 21 -1.74 -9.78 17.65
N GLU A 22 -2.81 -10.41 18.12
CA GLU A 22 -3.96 -10.79 17.28
C GLU A 22 -4.74 -9.57 16.79
N TYR A 23 -4.98 -8.59 17.65
CA TYR A 23 -5.60 -7.31 17.27
C TYR A 23 -4.75 -6.57 16.24
N TYR A 24 -3.42 -6.51 16.42
CA TYR A 24 -2.52 -5.85 15.50
C TYR A 24 -2.48 -6.56 14.14
N SER A 25 -2.40 -7.89 14.14
CA SER A 25 -2.43 -8.71 12.92
C SER A 25 -3.76 -8.58 12.17
N PHE A 26 -4.89 -8.56 12.88
CA PHE A 26 -6.22 -8.34 12.30
C PHE A 26 -6.34 -6.96 11.64
N ASN A 27 -5.90 -5.90 12.32
CA ASN A 27 -5.93 -4.54 11.79
C ASN A 27 -5.03 -4.37 10.57
N ILE A 28 -3.83 -4.95 10.58
CA ILE A 28 -2.94 -4.93 9.41
C ILE A 28 -3.58 -5.65 8.22
N CYS A 29 -4.16 -6.82 8.44
CA CYS A 29 -4.74 -7.63 7.37
C CYS A 29 -6.00 -6.94 6.77
N ALA A 30 -6.83 -6.32 7.62
CA ALA A 30 -7.95 -5.49 7.18
C ALA A 30 -7.50 -4.24 6.41
N ALA A 31 -6.49 -3.53 6.93
CA ALA A 31 -5.88 -2.38 6.27
C ALA A 31 -5.11 -2.75 4.99
N SER A 32 -4.74 -4.03 4.82
CA SER A 32 -4.13 -4.60 3.60
C SER A 32 -5.17 -5.12 2.60
N TYR A 33 -6.43 -5.30 2.99
CA TYR A 33 -7.54 -5.70 2.11
C TYR A 33 -8.27 -4.52 1.44
N VAL A 34 -8.35 -3.39 2.14
CA VAL A 34 -8.86 -2.11 1.61
C VAL A 34 -7.98 -1.43 0.52
N PRO A 35 -6.63 -1.52 0.51
CA PRO A 35 -5.78 -0.75 -0.39
C PRO A 35 -5.80 -1.30 -1.81
N HIS A 36 -6.22 -2.55 -2.05
CA HIS A 36 -6.38 -3.07 -3.41
C HIS A 36 -7.49 -2.35 -4.20
N LEU A 37 -8.50 -1.79 -3.53
CA LEU A 37 -9.55 -0.98 -4.17
C LEU A 37 -9.15 0.47 -4.39
N SER A 38 -8.29 1.03 -3.53
CA SER A 38 -7.82 2.41 -3.69
C SER A 38 -6.73 2.52 -4.75
N THR A 39 -5.76 1.60 -4.82
CA THR A 39 -4.68 1.67 -5.81
C THR A 39 -5.21 1.66 -7.24
N ARG A 40 -6.15 0.76 -7.58
CA ARG A 40 -6.76 0.74 -8.92
C ARG A 40 -7.51 2.03 -9.26
N ARG A 41 -8.17 2.65 -8.27
CA ARG A 41 -8.86 3.94 -8.47
C ARG A 41 -7.87 5.06 -8.74
N VAL A 42 -6.76 5.11 -8.00
CA VAL A 42 -5.70 6.09 -8.22
C VAL A 42 -5.08 5.91 -9.61
N LEU A 43 -4.74 4.69 -9.99
CA LEU A 43 -4.20 4.38 -11.33
C LEU A 43 -5.16 4.86 -12.44
N ASN A 44 -6.45 4.55 -12.33
CA ASN A 44 -7.46 5.00 -13.31
C ASN A 44 -7.57 6.53 -13.43
N VAL A 45 -7.21 7.29 -12.39
CA VAL A 45 -7.16 8.76 -12.45
C VAL A 45 -5.86 9.22 -13.11
N CYS A 46 -4.72 8.63 -12.75
CA CYS A 46 -3.42 8.92 -13.35
C CYS A 46 -3.40 8.64 -14.85
N GLU A 47 -3.97 7.52 -15.30
CA GLU A 47 -4.01 7.14 -16.73
C GLU A 47 -4.81 8.13 -17.60
N LYS A 48 -5.73 8.91 -17.02
CA LYS A 48 -6.47 9.94 -17.77
C LYS A 48 -5.62 11.16 -18.10
N ASN A 49 -4.57 11.42 -17.34
CA ASN A 49 -3.61 12.49 -17.56
C ASN A 49 -2.22 11.99 -17.15
N PRO A 50 -1.56 11.14 -17.97
CA PRO A 50 -0.31 10.48 -17.62
C PRO A 50 0.88 11.42 -17.81
N ILE A 51 0.85 12.55 -17.13
CA ILE A 51 1.87 13.60 -17.20
C ILE A 51 2.30 13.93 -15.77
N ASP A 52 3.62 13.87 -15.55
CA ASP A 52 4.21 14.41 -14.33
C ASP A 52 4.30 15.94 -14.43
N GLU A 53 3.84 16.64 -13.40
CA GLU A 53 3.89 18.10 -13.37
C GLU A 53 5.31 18.66 -13.26
N ARG A 54 6.22 17.90 -12.65
CA ARG A 54 7.58 18.35 -12.33
C ARG A 54 8.59 17.24 -12.60
N PRO A 55 9.73 17.56 -13.22
CA PRO A 55 10.82 16.61 -13.33
C PRO A 55 11.41 16.31 -11.95
N LEU A 56 11.77 15.04 -11.75
CA LEU A 56 12.45 14.57 -10.54
C LEU A 56 13.87 14.14 -10.89
N ASN A 57 14.79 14.27 -9.93
CA ASN A 57 16.12 13.64 -10.03
C ASN A 57 16.00 12.15 -9.66
N TYR A 58 15.28 11.40 -10.49
CA TYR A 58 14.96 9.99 -10.32
C TYR A 58 14.79 9.34 -11.69
N ASP A 59 15.39 8.17 -11.88
CA ASP A 59 15.29 7.37 -13.10
C ASP A 59 14.96 5.93 -12.71
N GLU A 60 13.79 5.45 -13.13
CA GLU A 60 13.27 4.13 -12.79
C GLU A 60 13.92 2.99 -13.59
N TYR A 61 14.57 3.28 -14.72
CA TYR A 61 15.19 2.29 -15.59
C TYR A 61 16.70 2.18 -15.40
N ASN A 62 17.28 3.06 -14.60
CA ASN A 62 18.72 3.11 -14.36
C ASN A 62 19.03 2.67 -12.92
N PRO A 63 19.67 1.51 -12.71
CA PRO A 63 20.05 1.06 -11.37
C PRO A 63 20.92 2.10 -10.65
N PHE A 64 20.61 2.35 -9.38
CA PHE A 64 21.39 3.26 -8.53
C PHE A 64 21.42 2.77 -7.09
N ASN A 65 22.38 3.29 -6.31
CA ASN A 65 22.42 3.14 -4.87
C ASN A 65 22.01 4.44 -4.19
N ILE A 66 21.39 4.35 -3.02
CA ILE A 66 21.06 5.53 -2.21
C ILE A 66 22.19 5.76 -1.21
N CYS A 67 22.78 6.95 -1.23
CA CYS A 67 23.77 7.33 -0.22
C CYS A 67 23.10 7.52 1.15
N ALA A 68 23.58 6.83 2.20
CA ALA A 68 23.02 6.91 3.55
C ALA A 68 23.21 8.27 4.25
N ALA A 69 24.09 9.13 3.74
CA ALA A 69 24.33 10.46 4.31
C ALA A 69 23.54 11.56 3.59
N SER A 70 23.50 11.55 2.26
CA SER A 70 22.87 12.61 1.46
C SER A 70 21.46 12.27 0.98
N TYR A 71 21.08 10.99 0.99
CA TYR A 71 19.80 10.50 0.47
C TYR A 71 19.54 10.87 -1.00
N VAL A 72 20.61 11.07 -1.77
CA VAL A 72 20.57 11.31 -3.21
C VAL A 72 20.99 10.02 -3.95
N PRO A 73 20.38 9.69 -5.11
CA PRO A 73 20.81 8.57 -5.92
C PRO A 73 22.25 8.77 -6.41
N HIS A 74 23.07 7.73 -6.25
CA HIS A 74 24.40 7.64 -6.84
C HIS A 74 24.35 6.54 -7.90
N LEU A 75 24.58 6.93 -9.16
CA LEU A 75 24.66 5.99 -10.26
C LEU A 75 25.81 5.02 -9.99
N SER A 76 25.54 3.73 -10.16
CA SER A 76 26.52 2.65 -9.95
C SER A 76 27.51 2.56 -11.11
#